data_AF-A0A7U7EV26-F1
#
_entry.id   AF-A0A7U7EV26-F1
#
_cell.length_a   1.000
_cell.length_b   1.000
_cell.length_c   1.000
_cell.angle_alpha   90.00
_cell.angle_beta   90.00
_cell.angle_gamma   90.00
#
_symmetry.space_group_name_H-M   'P 1'
#
loop_
_entity.id
_entity.type
_entity.pdbx_description
1 polymer ?
#
loop_
_entity_poly.entity_id
_entity_poly.type
_entity_poly.pdbx_seq_one_letter_code
_entity_poly.pdbx_strand_id
1 'polypeptide(L)' 'MTQYLVTTFKDSSGLPHEHFTAARDNQTFTVVEAESKEEAKEKYESQNTPIVYYTNNSKVTLFERPSEEVLGSLFEKK' A
#
# COMPACT_ATOMS: atom_id res chain seq x y z
N MET A 1 -15.21 3.01 -15.72
CA MET A 1 -14.42 1.81 -16.06
C MET A 1 -14.58 0.82 -14.93
N THR A 2 -14.90 -0.44 -15.23
CA THR A 2 -15.16 -1.48 -14.22
C THR A 2 -13.85 -2.21 -13.90
N GLN A 3 -13.50 -2.31 -12.62
CA GLN A 3 -12.35 -3.11 -12.17
C GLN A 3 -12.79 -4.55 -11.91
N TYR A 4 -11.93 -5.52 -12.19
CA TYR A 4 -12.18 -6.95 -11.91
C TYR A 4 -11.03 -7.49 -11.05
N LEU A 5 -11.36 -8.17 -9.96
CA LEU A 5 -10.42 -8.96 -9.18
C LEU A 5 -10.35 -10.36 -9.78
N VAL A 6 -9.17 -10.74 -10.25
CA VAL A 6 -8.89 -12.11 -10.72
C VAL A 6 -8.12 -12.82 -9.61
N THR A 7 -8.65 -13.96 -9.17
CA THR A 7 -7.99 -14.81 -8.18
C THR A 7 -7.73 -16.18 -8.78
N THR A 8 -6.56 -16.74 -8.50
CA THR A 8 -6.17 -18.06 -8.98
C THR A 8 -5.86 -18.93 -7.79
N PHE A 9 -6.65 -19.97 -7.60
CA PHE A 9 -6.47 -20.94 -6.53
C PHE A 9 -6.06 -22.28 -7.11
N LYS A 10 -5.15 -22.98 -6.44
CA LYS A 10 -4.84 -24.38 -6.78
C LYS A 10 -5.66 -25.26 -5.85
N ASP A 11 -6.48 -26.14 -6.42
CA ASP A 11 -7.15 -27.18 -5.64
C ASP A 11 -6.12 -28.19 -5.09
N SER A 12 -6.54 -29.05 -4.15
CA SER A 12 -5.78 -30.22 -3.68
C SER A 12 -5.19 -31.09 -4.81
N SER A 13 -5.83 -31.09 -5.99
CA SER A 13 -5.38 -31.79 -7.20
C SER A 13 -4.32 -31.03 -8.02
N GLY A 14 -3.92 -29.83 -7.60
CA GLY A 14 -2.94 -28.97 -8.29
C GLY A 14 -3.48 -28.23 -9.52
N LEU A 15 -4.78 -28.41 -9.84
CA LEU A 15 -5.43 -27.72 -10.95
C LEU A 15 -5.69 -26.25 -10.58
N PRO A 16 -5.26 -25.30 -11.41
CA PRO A 16 -5.56 -23.89 -11.20
C PRO A 16 -7.01 -23.59 -11.58
N HIS A 17 -7.73 -22.94 -10.67
CA HIS A 17 -9.07 -22.42 -10.88
C HIS A 17 -9.04 -20.90 -10.81
N GLU A 18 -9.54 -20.27 -11.87
CA GLU A 18 -9.65 -18.82 -11.98
C GLU A 18 -11.04 -18.37 -11.54
N HIS A 19 -11.09 -17.34 -10.70
CA HIS A 19 -12.34 -16.73 -10.25
C HIS A 19 -12.30 -15.22 -10.49
N PHE A 20 -13.30 -14.73 -11.21
CA PHE A 20 -13.46 -13.35 -11.62
C PHE A 20 -14.54 -12.67 -10.78
N THR A 21 -14.19 -11.62 -10.06
CA THR A 21 -15.13 -10.81 -9.28
C THR A 21 -15.14 -9.37 -9.79
N ALA A 22 -16.29 -8.86 -10.21
CA ALA A 22 -16.42 -7.46 -10.60
C ALA A 22 -16.49 -6.54 -9.37
N ALA A 23 -15.76 -5.43 -9.41
CA ALA A 23 -15.90 -4.36 -8.42
C ALA A 23 -17.24 -3.64 -8.60
N ARG A 24 -17.83 -3.23 -7.48
CA ARG A 24 -18.95 -2.27 -7.47
C ARG A 24 -18.43 -0.85 -7.70
N ASP A 25 -19.32 0.09 -8.04
CA ASP A 25 -18.95 1.48 -8.37
C ASP A 25 -18.17 2.22 -7.26
N ASN A 26 -18.37 1.82 -6.00
CA ASN A 26 -17.71 2.39 -4.82
C ASN A 26 -16.67 1.45 -4.18
N GLN A 27 -16.26 0.40 -4.88
CA GLN A 27 -15.33 -0.62 -4.39
C GLN A 27 -14.03 -0.57 -5.17
N THR A 28 -12.91 -0.60 -4.46
CA THR A 28 -11.56 -0.74 -5.03
C THR A 28 -10.86 -1.93 -4.39
N PHE A 29 -10.05 -2.63 -5.17
CA PHE A 29 -9.24 -3.74 -4.69
C PHE A 29 -7.80 -3.28 -4.57
N THR A 30 -7.17 -3.55 -3.42
CA THR A 30 -5.74 -3.32 -3.21
C THR A 30 -5.10 -4.66 -2.85
N VAL A 31 -4.09 -5.06 -3.62
CA VAL A 31 -3.34 -6.29 -3.35
C VAL A 31 -2.12 -5.90 -2.53
N VAL A 32 -1.99 -6.46 -1.33
CA VAL A 32 -0.88 -6.23 -0.41
C VAL A 32 -0.23 -7.57 -0.11
N GLU A 33 1.08 -7.67 -0.34
CA GLU A 33 1.86 -8.85 0.02
C GLU A 33 2.15 -8.85 1.52
N ALA A 34 1.55 -9.79 2.23
CA ALA A 34 1.73 -9.96 3.66
C ALA A 34 1.53 -11.42 4.08
N GLU A 35 2.26 -11.82 5.12
CA GLU A 35 2.18 -13.19 5.66
C GLU A 35 0.95 -13.40 6.56
N SER A 36 0.30 -12.32 6.98
CA SER A 36 -0.85 -12.35 7.88
C SER A 36 -1.77 -11.15 7.67
N LYS A 37 -3.03 -11.30 8.08
CA LYS A 37 -4.05 -10.25 7.97
C LYS A 37 -3.65 -8.97 8.70
N GLU A 38 -3.01 -9.09 9.86
CA GLU A 38 -2.54 -7.95 10.66
C GLU A 38 -1.42 -7.18 9.94
N GLU A 39 -0.43 -7.88 9.39
CA GLU A 39 0.64 -7.27 8.60
C GLU A 39 0.11 -6.63 7.30
N ALA A 40 -0.88 -7.26 6.65
CA ALA A 40 -1.53 -6.69 5.47
C ALA A 40 -2.18 -5.33 5.79
N LYS A 41 -2.83 -5.24 6.96
CA LYS A 41 -3.44 -4.01 7.45
C LYS A 41 -2.39 -2.95 7.74
N GLU A 42 -1.31 -3.31 8.44
CA GLU A 42 -0.23 -2.39 8.79
C GLU A 42 0.49 -1.84 7.54
N LYS A 43 0.77 -2.69 6.54
CA LYS A 43 1.35 -2.28 5.27
C LYS A 43 0.40 -1.37 4.48
N TYR A 44 -0.89 -1.70 4.44
CA TYR A 44 -1.90 -0.86 3.79
C TYR A 44 -2.00 0.51 4.48
N GLU A 45 -2.08 0.55 5.80
CA GLU A 45 -2.13 1.79 6.57
C GLU A 45 -0.84 2.60 6.40
N SER A 46 0.33 1.96 6.41
CA SER A 46 1.62 2.65 6.22
C SER A 46 1.80 3.23 4.81
N GLN A 47 1.29 2.54 3.77
CA GLN A 47 1.32 3.07 2.40
C GLN A 47 0.32 4.22 2.18
N ASN A 48 -0.83 4.17 2.86
CA ASN A 48 -1.89 5.15 2.67
C ASN A 48 -1.87 6.30 3.68
N THR A 49 -1.06 6.19 4.74
CA THR A 49 -0.83 7.29 5.69
C THR A 49 0.25 8.21 5.13
N PRO A 50 -0.05 9.49 4.85
CA PRO A 50 0.98 10.43 4.45
C PRO A 50 1.96 10.59 5.63
N ILE A 51 3.24 10.39 5.37
CA ILE A 51 4.28 10.69 6.35
C ILE A 51 4.36 12.21 6.44
N VAL A 52 3.88 12.75 7.56
CA VAL A 52 3.86 14.19 7.83
C VAL A 52 5.11 14.55 8.61
N TYR A 53 6.02 15.28 7.98
CA TYR A 53 7.18 15.85 8.65
C TYR A 53 6.90 17.29 9.05
N TYR A 54 7.18 17.61 10.31
CA TYR A 54 7.19 18.98 10.82
C TYR A 54 8.64 19.48 10.79
N THR A 55 8.97 20.29 9.79
CA THR A 55 10.25 21.01 9.76
C THR A 55 10.08 22.37 10.43
N ASN A 56 11.17 22.99 10.89
CA ASN A 56 11.12 24.22 11.68
C ASN A 56 10.35 25.38 11.02
N ASN A 57 10.14 25.37 9.68
CA ASN A 57 9.43 26.43 8.95
C ASN A 57 8.35 25.98 7.94
N SER A 58 8.02 24.68 7.78
CA SER A 58 6.95 24.23 6.84
C SER A 58 6.48 22.79 7.07
N LYS A 59 5.19 22.53 6.80
CA LYS A 59 4.58 21.19 6.80
C LYS A 59 4.80 20.53 5.44
N VAL A 60 5.53 19.42 5.40
CA VAL A 60 5.72 18.63 4.17
C VAL A 60 5.00 17.29 4.34
N THR A 61 4.09 16.99 3.43
CA THR A 61 3.38 15.70 3.36
C THR A 61 4.00 14.88 2.23
N LEU A 62 4.70 13.78 2.55
CA LEU A 62 5.17 12.82 1.56
C LEU A 62 4.37 11.53 1.64
N PHE A 63 4.03 10.96 0.48
CA PHE A 63 3.35 9.67 0.38
C PHE A 63 4.32 8.49 0.28
N GLU A 64 5.60 8.76 -0.01
CA GLU A 64 6.67 7.77 -0.02
C GLU A 64 7.75 8.19 0.98
N ARG A 65 8.29 7.23 1.74
CA ARG A 65 9.39 7.50 2.67
C ARG A 65 10.62 7.93 1.86
N PRO A 66 11.10 9.17 2.01
CA PRO A 66 12.28 9.63 1.29
C PRO A 66 13.53 8.88 1.76
N SER A 67 14.56 8.83 0.90
CA SER A 67 15.84 8.21 1.25
C SER A 67 16.50 8.86 2.46
N GLU A 68 17.37 8.12 3.14
CA GLU A 68 18.04 8.58 4.37
C GLU A 68 18.90 9.85 4.14
N GLU A 69 19.44 10.00 2.93
CA GLU A 69 20.16 11.20 2.48
C GLU A 69 19.25 12.45 2.44
N VAL A 70 18.04 12.31 1.89
CA VAL A 70 17.06 13.40 1.81
C VAL A 70 16.57 13.77 3.20
N LEU A 71 16.32 12.76 4.05
CA LEU A 71 15.98 12.98 5.45
C LEU A 71 17.07 13.76 6.20
N GLY A 72 18.36 13.40 6.02
CA GLY A 72 19.48 14.16 6.59
C GLY A 72 19.42 15.64 6.22
N SER A 73 19.27 15.94 4.92
CA SER A 73 19.25 17.31 4.40
C SER A 73 18.08 18.17 4.92
N LEU A 74 16.94 17.55 5.24
CA LEU A 74 15.73 18.24 5.73
C LEU A 74 15.84 18.64 7.21
N PHE A 75 16.61 17.88 8.00
CA PHE A 75 16.74 18.07 9.44
C PHE A 75 18.12 18.60 9.88
N GLU A 76 19.07 18.75 8.96
CA GLU A 76 20.34 19.42 9.23
C GLU A 76 20.11 20.89 9.60
N LYS A 77 20.24 21.15 10.91
CA LYS A 77 20.48 22.47 11.48
C LYS A 77 21.74 23.06 10.85
N LYS A 78 21.56 24.12 10.07
CA LYS A 78 22.58 25.16 9.94
C LYS A 78 22.66 25.97 11.23
#